data_AF-A0A976NY47-F1
#
_entry.id   AF-A0A976NY47-F1
#
_cell.length_a   1.000
_cell.length_b   1.000
_cell.length_c   1.000
_cell.angle_alpha   90.00
_cell.angle_beta   90.00
_cell.angle_gamma   90.00
#
_symmetry.space_group_name_H-M   'P 1'
#
loop_
_entity.id
_entity.type
_entity.pdbx_description
1 polymer ?
#
loop_
_entity_poly.entity_id
_entity_poly.type
_entity_poly.pdbx_seq_one_letter_code
_entity_poly.pdbx_strand_id
1 'polypeptide(L)'
;MASSAIAKLGLCPKYINEEPDIPDNVQGELKKLEESAVQLLETALTHGRVIIVTAAETGWVELSASLFMPRLVPYLNTRIKVISARSTYEYLYPDCPHQWKIEAFNKEVFPVWEVYGEENLAGVPRHIISLGDGPTEREALINVKMQAIDVCHGKSMKFIAYPKISELQLEVELILANMEHLCTHEGDLDLQITWEMLNVAT
;
A
#
# COMPACT_ATOMS: atom_id res chain seq x y z
N MET A 1 1.05 -9.63 15.74
CA MET A 1 0.73 -10.79 14.87
C MET A 1 -0.12 -10.30 13.72
N ALA A 2 0.30 -10.50 12.47
CA ALA A 2 -0.45 -10.08 11.29
C ALA A 2 -1.85 -10.73 11.29
N SER A 3 -2.89 -9.93 11.54
CA SER A 3 -4.28 -10.39 11.59
C SER A 3 -4.92 -10.28 10.21
N SER A 4 -4.36 -10.93 9.19
CA SER A 4 -5.04 -11.01 7.89
C SER A 4 -6.20 -12.01 7.99
N ALA A 5 -7.26 -11.81 7.21
CA ALA A 5 -8.34 -12.79 7.05
C ALA A 5 -7.79 -14.16 6.62
N ILE A 6 -6.72 -14.15 5.81
CA ILE A 6 -5.94 -15.32 5.38
C ILE A 6 -5.37 -16.11 6.56
N ALA A 7 -4.83 -15.43 7.59
CA ALA A 7 -4.33 -16.10 8.78
C ALA A 7 -5.46 -16.79 9.59
N LYS A 8 -6.66 -16.20 9.61
CA LYS A 8 -7.86 -16.83 10.23
C LYS A 8 -8.36 -18.06 9.46
N LEU A 9 -8.05 -18.14 8.16
CA LEU A 9 -8.34 -19.29 7.30
C LEU A 9 -7.26 -20.39 7.36
N GLY A 10 -6.25 -20.26 8.22
CA GLY A 10 -5.15 -21.23 8.31
C GLY A 10 -4.14 -21.14 7.17
N LEU A 11 -4.32 -20.20 6.25
CA LEU A 11 -3.46 -19.92 5.09
C LEU A 11 -2.27 -19.00 5.44
N CYS A 12 -1.96 -18.86 6.72
CA CYS A 12 -0.71 -18.26 7.12
C CYS A 12 0.40 -19.23 6.68
N PRO A 13 1.47 -18.79 5.98
CA PRO A 13 2.58 -19.66 5.64
C PRO A 13 3.31 -20.06 6.92
N LYS A 14 2.76 -21.04 7.63
CA LYS A 14 3.59 -21.97 8.36
C LYS A 14 4.20 -22.82 7.25
N TYR A 15 5.52 -22.89 7.22
CA TYR A 15 6.28 -23.76 6.33
C TYR A 15 6.51 -23.19 4.92
N ILE A 16 7.74 -22.73 4.73
CA ILE A 16 8.43 -22.72 3.46
C ILE A 16 8.24 -24.13 2.83
N ASN A 17 7.64 -24.22 1.64
CA ASN A 17 7.51 -25.39 0.75
C ASN A 17 6.15 -26.14 0.66
N GLU A 18 5.03 -25.64 1.19
CA GLU A 18 3.71 -26.22 0.88
C GLU A 18 2.83 -25.19 0.16
N GLU A 19 2.38 -25.54 -1.06
CA GLU A 19 1.37 -24.75 -1.77
C GLU A 19 0.02 -24.90 -1.06
N PRO A 20 -0.69 -23.81 -0.76
CA PRO A 20 -2.00 -23.88 -0.12
C PRO A 20 -3.03 -24.53 -1.05
N ASP A 21 -3.84 -25.43 -0.49
CA ASP A 21 -5.05 -25.92 -1.17
C ASP A 21 -6.13 -24.84 -1.15
N ILE A 22 -6.31 -24.15 -2.27
CA ILE A 22 -7.24 -23.03 -2.43
C ILE A 22 -8.49 -23.52 -3.17
N PRO A 23 -9.69 -23.41 -2.59
CA PRO A 23 -10.93 -23.77 -3.28
C PRO A 23 -11.08 -23.02 -4.62
N ASP A 24 -11.61 -23.70 -5.65
CA ASP A 24 -11.74 -23.15 -7.01
C ASP A 24 -12.46 -21.79 -7.06
N ASN A 25 -13.50 -21.62 -6.24
CA ASN A 25 -14.23 -20.35 -6.17
C ASN A 25 -13.35 -19.22 -5.61
N VAL A 26 -12.54 -19.49 -4.59
CA VAL A 26 -11.61 -18.53 -3.99
C VAL A 26 -10.48 -18.24 -4.97
N GLN A 27 -9.97 -19.24 -5.69
CA GLN A 27 -8.96 -19.05 -6.73
C GLN A 27 -9.49 -18.15 -7.86
N GLY A 28 -10.75 -18.32 -8.25
CA GLY A 28 -11.42 -17.47 -9.24
C GLY A 28 -11.53 -16.00 -8.78
N GLU A 29 -11.87 -15.76 -7.51
CA GLU A 29 -11.92 -14.42 -6.93
C GLU A 29 -10.52 -13.78 -6.83
N LEU A 30 -9.50 -14.55 -6.39
CA LEU A 30 -8.12 -14.08 -6.31
C LEU A 30 -7.56 -13.67 -7.68
N LYS A 31 -7.89 -14.41 -8.76
CA LYS A 31 -7.47 -14.04 -10.12
C LYS A 31 -8.04 -12.69 -10.56
N LYS A 32 -9.30 -12.40 -10.24
CA LYS A 32 -9.94 -11.10 -10.56
C LYS A 32 -9.33 -9.96 -9.74
N LEU A 33 -9.08 -10.20 -8.46
CA LEU A 33 -8.38 -9.24 -7.61
C LEU A 33 -6.94 -9.00 -8.12
N GLU A 34 -6.23 -10.05 -8.51
CA GLU A 34 -4.88 -9.96 -9.09
C GLU A 34 -4.88 -9.11 -10.36
N GLU A 35 -5.84 -9.32 -11.28
CA GLU A 35 -5.99 -8.51 -12.48
C GLU A 35 -6.13 -7.02 -12.15
N SER A 36 -7.01 -6.69 -11.19
CA SER A 36 -7.25 -5.31 -10.75
C SER A 36 -6.02 -4.70 -10.07
N ALA A 37 -5.34 -5.48 -9.22
CA ALA A 37 -4.12 -5.05 -8.53
C ALA A 37 -2.96 -4.82 -9.51
N VAL A 38 -2.80 -5.66 -10.54
CA VAL A 38 -1.79 -5.46 -11.59
C VAL A 38 -2.06 -4.13 -12.31
N GLN A 39 -3.30 -3.87 -12.73
CA GLN A 39 -3.66 -2.62 -13.39
C GLN A 39 -3.41 -1.40 -12.49
N LEU A 40 -3.74 -1.51 -11.20
CA LEU A 40 -3.47 -0.46 -10.22
C LEU A 40 -1.98 -0.15 -10.14
N LEU A 41 -1.12 -1.17 -9.98
CA LEU A 41 0.32 -1.00 -9.86
C LEU A 41 0.94 -0.47 -11.16
N GLU A 42 0.54 -0.99 -12.32
CA GLU A 42 0.97 -0.49 -13.62
C GLU A 42 0.64 0.99 -13.78
N THR A 43 -0.60 1.39 -13.47
CA THR A 43 -1.06 2.77 -13.57
C THR A 43 -0.33 3.66 -12.57
N ALA A 44 -0.19 3.25 -11.31
CA ALA A 44 0.55 4.03 -10.31
C ALA A 44 2.01 4.27 -10.72
N LEU A 45 2.66 3.26 -11.33
CA LEU A 45 4.02 3.36 -11.85
C LEU A 45 4.17 4.34 -13.03
N THR A 46 3.10 4.68 -13.75
CA THR A 46 3.15 5.73 -14.78
C THR A 46 3.10 7.14 -14.18
N HIS A 47 2.52 7.28 -12.98
CA HIS A 47 2.42 8.56 -12.27
C HIS A 47 3.62 8.87 -11.39
N GLY A 48 4.39 7.86 -10.96
CA GLY A 48 5.61 8.09 -10.20
C GLY A 48 6.15 6.88 -9.47
N ARG A 49 6.93 7.15 -8.42
CA ARG A 49 7.55 6.13 -7.59
C ARG A 49 6.50 5.43 -6.73
N VAL A 50 6.48 4.11 -6.75
CA VAL A 50 5.61 3.27 -5.93
C VAL A 50 6.45 2.49 -4.91
N ILE A 51 5.99 2.50 -3.65
CA ILE A 51 6.59 1.72 -2.55
C ILE A 51 5.48 1.00 -1.77
N ILE A 52 5.82 -0.12 -1.15
CA ILE A 52 4.93 -0.85 -0.24
C ILE A 52 5.56 -0.82 1.15
N VAL A 53 4.82 -0.32 2.14
CA VAL A 53 5.26 -0.29 3.55
C VAL A 53 4.34 -1.19 4.38
N THR A 54 4.90 -2.30 4.88
CA THR A 54 4.16 -3.31 5.64
C THR A 54 4.63 -3.42 7.09
N ALA A 55 3.70 -3.76 7.99
CA ALA A 55 4.02 -4.16 9.37
C ALA A 55 4.24 -5.68 9.52
N ALA A 56 4.22 -6.43 8.42
CA ALA A 56 4.64 -7.83 8.36
C ALA A 56 6.17 -7.94 8.36
N GLU A 57 6.70 -9.16 8.43
CA GLU A 57 8.14 -9.41 8.35
C GLU A 57 8.67 -9.28 6.91
N THR A 58 9.98 -9.02 6.77
CA THR A 58 10.64 -8.95 5.45
C THR A 58 10.41 -10.23 4.65
N GLY A 59 10.04 -10.09 3.37
CA GLY A 59 9.74 -11.22 2.48
C GLY A 59 8.30 -11.71 2.52
N TRP A 60 7.48 -11.23 3.47
CA TRP A 60 6.08 -11.69 3.60
C TRP A 60 5.21 -11.28 2.40
N VAL A 61 5.41 -10.07 1.85
CA VAL A 61 4.60 -9.57 0.73
C VAL A 61 4.89 -10.38 -0.53
N GLU A 62 6.16 -10.63 -0.81
CA GLU A 62 6.65 -11.39 -1.95
C GLU A 62 6.21 -12.86 -1.87
N LEU A 63 6.33 -13.46 -0.69
CA LEU A 63 5.84 -14.82 -0.44
C LEU A 63 4.32 -14.90 -0.65
N SER A 64 3.56 -13.98 -0.03
CA SER A 64 2.10 -13.94 -0.16
C SER A 64 1.68 -13.76 -1.63
N ALA A 65 2.32 -12.83 -2.35
CA ALA A 65 2.08 -12.65 -3.78
C ALA A 65 2.39 -13.93 -4.57
N SER A 66 3.51 -14.61 -4.31
CA SER A 66 3.87 -15.85 -5.02
C SER A 66 2.85 -16.97 -4.87
N LEU A 67 2.16 -17.02 -3.72
CA LEU A 67 1.16 -18.05 -3.42
C LEU A 67 -0.23 -17.70 -3.94
N PHE A 68 -0.64 -16.42 -3.87
CA PHE A 68 -2.03 -16.02 -4.07
C PHE A 68 -2.25 -15.11 -5.29
N MET A 69 -1.24 -14.33 -5.69
CA MET A 69 -1.30 -13.35 -6.78
C MET A 69 0.06 -13.26 -7.52
N PRO A 70 0.53 -14.36 -8.15
CA PRO A 70 1.88 -14.49 -8.70
C PRO A 70 2.25 -13.47 -9.78
N ARG A 71 1.28 -12.89 -10.50
CA ARG A 71 1.52 -11.84 -11.51
C ARG A 71 2.03 -10.53 -10.91
N LEU A 72 1.88 -10.33 -9.60
CA LEU A 72 2.43 -9.17 -8.90
C LEU A 72 3.94 -9.31 -8.63
N VAL A 73 4.46 -10.55 -8.55
CA VAL A 73 5.86 -10.83 -8.15
C VAL A 73 6.90 -10.10 -9.01
N PRO A 74 6.79 -10.04 -10.36
CA PRO A 74 7.75 -9.30 -11.17
C PRO A 74 7.88 -7.83 -10.78
N TYR A 75 6.78 -7.19 -10.35
CA TYR A 75 6.77 -5.79 -9.93
C TYR A 75 7.52 -5.60 -8.61
N LEU A 76 7.25 -6.48 -7.64
CA LEU A 76 7.87 -6.47 -6.31
C LEU A 76 9.40 -6.69 -6.39
N ASN A 77 9.85 -7.47 -7.37
CA ASN A 77 11.28 -7.77 -7.54
C ASN A 77 12.05 -6.69 -8.33
N THR A 78 11.37 -5.83 -9.09
CA THR A 78 12.06 -4.96 -10.07
C THR A 78 11.71 -3.49 -10.00
N ARG A 79 10.44 -3.14 -9.79
CA ARG A 79 9.95 -1.75 -9.91
C ARG A 79 9.45 -1.15 -8.61
N ILE A 80 9.01 -1.99 -7.67
CA ILE A 80 8.38 -1.56 -6.43
C ILE A 80 9.25 -1.99 -5.25
N LYS A 81 9.67 -1.02 -4.45
CA LYS A 81 10.41 -1.30 -3.22
C LYS A 81 9.42 -1.72 -2.13
N VAL A 82 9.60 -2.93 -1.60
CA VAL A 82 8.88 -3.42 -0.43
C VAL A 82 9.70 -3.16 0.83
N ILE A 83 9.07 -2.61 1.86
CA ILE A 83 9.69 -2.25 3.13
C ILE A 83 8.89 -2.88 4.25
N SER A 84 9.55 -3.76 4.98
CA SER A 84 9.06 -4.25 6.27
C SER A 84 9.39 -3.22 7.35
N ALA A 85 8.43 -2.34 7.64
CA ALA A 85 8.56 -1.36 8.71
C ALA A 85 8.85 -2.04 10.05
N ARG A 86 8.19 -3.19 10.30
CA ARG A 86 8.42 -3.99 11.51
C ARG A 86 9.85 -4.49 11.60
N SER A 87 10.31 -5.24 10.59
CA SER A 87 11.66 -5.83 10.64
C SER A 87 12.77 -4.77 10.66
N THR A 88 12.52 -3.58 10.12
CA THR A 88 13.50 -2.48 10.13
C THR A 88 13.51 -1.69 11.43
N TYR A 89 12.35 -1.42 12.04
CA TYR A 89 12.24 -0.41 13.12
C TYR A 89 11.75 -0.96 14.47
N GLU A 90 11.27 -2.21 14.56
CA GLU A 90 10.80 -2.81 15.82
C GLU A 90 11.88 -2.83 16.91
N TYR A 91 13.14 -3.05 16.54
CA TYR A 91 14.26 -3.01 17.50
C TYR A 91 14.49 -1.61 18.10
N LEU A 92 14.29 -0.55 17.32
CA LEU A 92 14.47 0.83 17.77
C LEU A 92 13.25 1.34 18.54
N TYR A 93 12.07 0.85 18.19
CA TYR A 93 10.78 1.27 18.74
C TYR A 93 9.96 0.05 19.17
N PRO A 94 10.40 -0.69 20.20
CA PRO A 94 9.68 -1.86 20.68
C PRO A 94 8.28 -1.46 21.16
N ASP A 95 7.29 -2.32 20.87
CA ASP A 95 5.88 -2.13 21.23
C ASP A 95 5.20 -0.86 20.68
N CYS A 96 5.83 -0.16 19.73
CA CYS A 96 5.34 1.07 19.11
C CYS A 96 5.12 0.90 17.58
N PRO A 97 4.13 0.08 17.15
CA PRO A 97 3.93 -0.25 15.73
C PRO A 97 3.60 0.94 14.83
N HIS A 98 3.01 2.00 15.38
CA HIS A 98 2.77 3.25 14.64
C HIS A 98 4.08 3.91 14.24
N GLN A 99 5.08 3.94 15.14
CA GLN A 99 6.38 4.54 14.90
C GLN A 99 7.13 3.85 13.76
N TRP A 100 6.96 2.54 13.58
CA TRP A 100 7.63 1.82 12.50
C TRP A 100 7.29 2.38 11.12
N LYS A 101 6.01 2.67 10.86
CA LYS A 101 5.58 3.25 9.58
C LYS A 101 5.98 4.71 9.45
N ILE A 102 5.94 5.48 10.54
CA ILE A 102 6.44 6.88 10.55
C ILE A 102 7.89 6.92 10.07
N GLU A 103 8.75 6.09 10.64
CA GLU A 103 10.17 6.06 10.29
C GLU A 103 10.41 5.54 8.87
N ALA A 104 9.65 4.54 8.44
CA ALA A 104 9.70 4.05 7.07
C ALA A 104 9.33 5.17 6.07
N PHE A 105 8.27 5.93 6.34
CA PHE A 105 7.85 7.04 5.49
C PHE A 105 8.93 8.14 5.44
N ASN A 106 9.44 8.56 6.60
CA ASN A 106 10.50 9.57 6.67
C ASN A 106 11.74 9.13 5.87
N LYS A 107 12.17 7.87 6.03
CA LYS A 107 13.35 7.34 5.35
C LYS A 107 13.19 7.26 3.83
N GLU A 108 11.97 7.08 3.33
CA GLU A 108 11.72 6.94 1.89
C GLU A 108 11.35 8.22 1.19
N VAL A 109 10.76 9.20 1.90
CA VAL A 109 10.30 10.46 1.30
C VAL A 109 11.38 11.52 1.30
N PHE A 110 11.99 11.84 2.45
CA PHE A 110 12.92 12.97 2.55
C PHE A 110 14.14 12.89 1.62
N PRO A 111 14.81 11.73 1.45
CA PRO A 111 15.94 11.63 0.54
C PRO A 111 15.56 11.91 -0.93
N VAL A 112 14.30 11.70 -1.32
CA VAL A 112 13.84 12.05 -2.66
C VAL A 112 13.88 13.56 -2.84
N TRP A 113 13.50 14.34 -1.83
CA TRP A 113 13.52 15.80 -1.89
C TRP A 113 14.94 16.38 -1.78
N GLU A 114 15.82 15.76 -1.00
CA GLU A 114 17.22 16.20 -0.89
C GLU A 114 17.97 16.17 -2.23
N VAL A 115 17.64 15.23 -3.13
CA VAL A 115 18.31 15.10 -4.45
C VAL A 115 18.01 16.29 -5.38
N TYR A 116 16.86 16.94 -5.26
CA TYR A 116 16.46 18.01 -6.19
C TYR A 116 16.98 19.39 -5.80
N GLY A 117 17.50 19.56 -4.58
CA GLY A 117 18.05 20.82 -4.07
C GLY A 117 17.04 21.97 -4.00
N GLU A 118 17.38 23.05 -3.29
CA GLU A 118 16.50 24.25 -3.18
C GLU A 118 16.28 24.96 -4.52
N GLU A 119 17.19 24.77 -5.49
CA GLU A 119 17.19 25.49 -6.76
C GLU A 119 16.34 24.85 -7.87
N ASN A 120 15.88 23.59 -7.71
CA ASN A 120 15.15 22.86 -8.76
C ASN A 120 13.80 22.29 -8.32
N LEU A 121 12.97 23.17 -7.74
CA LEU A 121 11.60 22.87 -7.26
C LEU A 121 10.63 22.37 -8.35
N ALA A 122 10.98 22.49 -9.64
CA ALA A 122 10.14 22.05 -10.75
C ALA A 122 10.14 20.52 -10.95
N GLY A 123 11.13 19.80 -10.40
CA GLY A 123 11.24 18.34 -10.50
C GLY A 123 10.88 17.57 -9.21
N VAL A 124 10.64 18.29 -8.11
CA VAL A 124 10.34 17.70 -6.81
C VAL A 124 8.94 17.06 -6.84
N PRO A 125 8.79 15.79 -6.44
CA PRO A 125 7.46 15.19 -6.29
C PRO A 125 6.61 15.98 -5.29
N ARG A 126 5.52 16.55 -5.78
CA ARG A 126 4.59 17.41 -5.01
C ARG A 126 3.41 16.65 -4.40
N HIS A 127 3.26 15.37 -4.66
CA HIS A 127 2.15 14.58 -4.14
C HIS A 127 2.66 13.32 -3.46
N ILE A 128 2.18 13.07 -2.25
CA ILE A 128 2.37 11.81 -1.54
C ILE A 128 0.98 11.20 -1.35
N ILE A 129 0.76 10.04 -1.97
CA ILE A 129 -0.50 9.32 -1.90
C ILE A 129 -0.29 8.06 -1.07
N SER A 130 -1.02 7.96 0.04
CA SER A 130 -0.97 6.83 0.96
C SER A 130 -2.29 6.06 0.87
N LEU A 131 -2.20 4.77 0.52
CA LEU A 131 -3.33 3.85 0.44
C LEU A 131 -3.15 2.76 1.51
N GLY A 132 -4.16 2.52 2.33
CA GLY A 132 -4.11 1.48 3.36
C GLY A 132 -5.38 1.39 4.20
N ASP A 133 -5.57 0.28 4.91
CA ASP A 133 -6.72 0.04 5.79
C ASP A 133 -6.46 0.47 7.25
N GLY A 134 -5.19 0.54 7.64
CA GLY A 134 -4.76 0.88 8.98
C GLY A 134 -4.80 2.39 9.30
N PRO A 135 -4.79 2.75 10.59
CA PRO A 135 -4.63 4.14 11.01
C PRO A 135 -3.17 4.62 10.94
N THR A 136 -2.19 3.70 10.89
CA THR A 136 -0.77 4.02 11.00
C THR A 136 -0.19 4.61 9.72
N GLU A 137 -0.74 4.25 8.55
CA GLU A 137 -0.36 4.83 7.26
C GLU A 137 -0.76 6.30 7.16
N ARG A 138 -1.95 6.64 7.68
CA ARG A 138 -2.46 8.01 7.74
C ARG A 138 -1.62 8.86 8.67
N GLU A 139 -1.28 8.34 9.85
CA GLU A 139 -0.42 9.02 10.81
C GLU A 139 0.99 9.28 10.24
N ALA A 140 1.57 8.29 9.56
CA ALA A 140 2.88 8.42 8.91
C ALA A 140 2.86 9.50 7.81
N LEU A 141 1.81 9.57 7.00
CA LEU A 141 1.65 10.62 5.99
C LEU A 141 1.54 12.02 6.62
N ILE A 142 0.72 12.16 7.67
CA ILE A 142 0.59 13.44 8.40
C ILE A 142 1.93 13.86 8.99
N ASN A 143 2.70 12.92 9.56
CA ASN A 143 4.01 13.18 10.13
C ASN A 143 5.01 13.71 9.09
N VAL A 144 5.05 13.10 7.90
CA VAL A 144 5.87 13.59 6.77
C VAL A 144 5.42 14.98 6.35
N LYS A 145 4.10 15.21 6.20
CA LYS A 145 3.55 16.49 5.75
C LYS A 145 3.83 17.64 6.72
N MET A 146 3.74 17.38 8.02
CA MET A 146 4.09 18.38 9.05
C MET A 146 5.54 18.85 8.96
N GLN A 147 6.44 17.98 8.53
CA GLN A 147 7.86 18.30 8.33
C GLN A 147 8.13 18.93 6.95
N ALA A 148 7.30 18.63 5.95
CA ALA A 148 7.42 19.13 4.57
C ALA A 148 6.73 20.49 4.31
N ILE A 149 5.84 20.91 5.23
CA ILE A 149 5.03 22.15 5.23
C ILE A 149 4.36 22.46 3.88
N ASP A 150 5.06 23.14 2.97
CA ASP A 150 4.54 23.67 1.69
C ASP A 150 5.12 22.97 0.44
N VAL A 151 5.96 21.94 0.62
CA VAL A 151 6.66 21.27 -0.50
C VAL A 151 5.77 20.24 -1.21
N CYS A 152 4.74 19.72 -0.54
CA CYS A 152 3.88 18.67 -1.09
C CYS A 152 2.46 18.66 -0.54
N HIS A 153 1.55 18.07 -1.31
CA HIS A 153 0.21 17.67 -0.93
C HIS A 153 0.21 16.22 -0.42
N GLY A 154 -0.37 15.99 0.75
CA GLY A 154 -0.59 14.67 1.32
C GLY A 154 -2.01 14.17 1.05
N LYS A 155 -2.14 12.98 0.48
CA LYS A 155 -3.44 12.37 0.17
C LYS A 155 -3.53 10.99 0.82
N SER A 156 -4.34 10.86 1.86
CA SER A 156 -4.65 9.59 2.48
C SER A 156 -5.96 9.04 1.92
N MET A 157 -5.95 7.77 1.53
CA MET A 157 -7.15 7.02 1.19
C MET A 157 -7.23 5.77 2.06
N LYS A 158 -8.23 5.74 2.93
CA LYS A 158 -8.46 4.64 3.86
C LYS A 158 -9.37 3.58 3.26
N PHE A 159 -8.89 2.36 3.19
CA PHE A 159 -9.65 1.19 2.76
C PHE A 159 -10.50 0.66 3.93
N ILE A 160 -11.50 -0.14 3.58
CA ILE A 160 -12.37 -0.82 4.52
C ILE A 160 -11.56 -1.88 5.27
N ALA A 161 -11.75 -1.95 6.59
CA ALA A 161 -11.08 -2.96 7.41
C ALA A 161 -11.75 -4.33 7.24
N TYR A 162 -10.93 -5.36 7.02
CA TYR A 162 -11.35 -6.76 6.84
C TYR A 162 -12.36 -6.99 5.69
N PRO A 163 -12.06 -6.55 4.46
CA PRO A 163 -12.93 -6.77 3.32
C PRO A 163 -12.91 -8.25 2.88
N LYS A 164 -13.98 -8.70 2.22
CA LYS A 164 -13.96 -9.89 1.37
C LYS A 164 -13.11 -9.64 0.13
N ILE A 165 -12.72 -10.70 -0.58
CA ILE A 165 -11.91 -10.60 -1.80
C ILE A 165 -12.61 -9.72 -2.86
N SER A 166 -13.92 -9.93 -3.05
CA SER A 166 -14.72 -9.13 -3.98
C SER A 166 -14.86 -7.66 -3.56
N GLU A 167 -14.93 -7.38 -2.27
CA GLU A 167 -15.02 -6.02 -1.74
C GLU A 167 -13.69 -5.29 -1.95
N LEU A 168 -12.57 -5.94 -1.64
CA LEU A 168 -11.23 -5.40 -1.91
C LEU A 168 -10.98 -5.17 -3.40
N GLN A 169 -11.53 -6.03 -4.27
CA GLN A 169 -11.47 -5.83 -5.72
C GLN A 169 -12.16 -4.51 -6.11
N LEU A 170 -13.38 -4.27 -5.62
CA LEU A 170 -14.10 -3.02 -5.89
C LEU A 170 -13.38 -1.79 -5.33
N GLU A 171 -12.75 -1.91 -4.15
CA GLU A 171 -11.92 -0.83 -3.59
C GLU A 171 -10.73 -0.51 -4.52
N VAL A 172 -10.03 -1.53 -5.03
CA VAL A 172 -8.92 -1.36 -5.98
C VAL A 172 -9.39 -0.73 -7.29
N GLU A 173 -10.51 -1.19 -7.84
CA GLU A 173 -11.12 -0.64 -9.06
C GLU A 173 -11.55 0.81 -8.88
N LEU A 174 -12.08 1.17 -7.70
CA LEU A 174 -12.45 2.55 -7.36
C LEU A 174 -11.21 3.46 -7.35
N ILE A 175 -10.09 3.00 -6.78
CA ILE A 175 -8.83 3.78 -6.82
C ILE A 175 -8.33 3.90 -8.25
N LEU A 176 -8.34 2.82 -9.02
CA LEU A 176 -7.90 2.84 -10.41
C LEU A 176 -8.72 3.85 -11.24
N ALA A 177 -10.04 3.85 -11.10
CA ALA A 177 -10.94 4.78 -11.81
C ALA A 177 -10.70 6.25 -11.44
N ASN A 178 -10.16 6.52 -10.24
CA ASN A 178 -9.92 7.88 -9.73
C ASN A 178 -8.42 8.23 -9.66
N MET A 179 -7.53 7.39 -10.18
CA MET A 179 -6.07 7.54 -10.03
C MET A 179 -5.59 8.89 -10.57
N GLU A 180 -6.03 9.28 -11.77
CA GLU A 180 -5.65 10.55 -12.38
C GLU A 180 -6.06 11.74 -11.51
N HIS A 181 -7.27 11.71 -10.95
CA HIS A 181 -7.76 12.76 -10.06
C HIS A 181 -6.96 12.79 -8.76
N LEU A 182 -6.65 11.64 -8.17
CA LEU A 182 -5.80 11.55 -6.98
C LEU A 182 -4.39 12.11 -7.26
N CYS A 183 -3.83 11.84 -8.43
CA CYS A 183 -2.49 12.30 -8.80
C CYS A 183 -2.44 13.80 -9.16
N THR A 184 -3.51 14.37 -9.70
CA THR A 184 -3.52 15.76 -10.22
C THR A 184 -4.24 16.76 -9.31
N HIS A 185 -4.99 16.31 -8.31
CA HIS A 185 -5.68 17.23 -7.40
C HIS A 185 -4.69 18.10 -6.62
N GLU A 186 -4.83 19.41 -6.74
CA GLU A 186 -4.05 20.38 -5.96
C GLU A 186 -4.70 20.60 -4.60
N GLY A 187 -4.24 19.84 -3.61
CA GLY A 187 -4.73 19.90 -2.24
C GLY A 187 -4.46 18.63 -1.45
N ASP A 188 -4.50 18.77 -0.13
CA ASP A 188 -4.49 17.64 0.80
C ASP A 188 -5.84 16.92 0.74
N LEU A 189 -5.81 15.58 0.79
CA LEU A 189 -7.01 14.74 0.86
C LEU A 189 -6.90 13.79 2.05
N ASP A 190 -8.00 13.61 2.77
CA ASP A 190 -8.13 12.62 3.84
C ASP A 190 -9.47 11.92 3.67
N LEU A 191 -9.47 10.88 2.84
CA LEU A 191 -10.66 10.19 2.35
C LEU A 191 -10.73 8.77 2.90
N GLN A 192 -11.94 8.25 3.00
CA GLN A 192 -12.20 6.87 3.39
C GLN A 192 -13.23 6.26 2.46
N ILE A 193 -12.96 5.05 1.97
CA ILE A 193 -13.95 4.25 1.24
C ILE A 193 -14.98 3.74 2.24
N THR A 194 -16.26 3.94 1.93
CA THR A 194 -17.37 3.45 2.75
C THR A 194 -18.16 2.38 2.00
N TRP A 195 -18.90 1.57 2.75
CA TRP A 195 -19.74 0.51 2.17
C TRP A 195 -20.79 1.05 1.20
N GLU A 196 -21.31 2.26 1.45
CA GLU A 196 -22.25 2.93 0.55
C GLU A 196 -21.62 3.19 -0.82
N MET A 197 -20.33 3.52 -0.87
CA MET A 197 -19.61 3.77 -2.13
C MET A 197 -19.47 2.49 -2.95
N LEU A 198 -19.27 1.34 -2.29
CA LEU A 198 -19.15 0.04 -2.98
C LEU A 198 -20.51 -0.48 -3.50
N ASN A 199 -21.60 -0.18 -2.79
CA ASN A 199 -22.95 -0.61 -3.18
C ASN A 199 -23.55 0.17 -4.36
N VAL A 200 -22.96 1.31 -4.74
CA VAL A 200 -23.39 2.12 -5.89
C VAL A 200 -22.70 1.68 -7.19
N ALA A 201 -21.58 0.95 -7.08
CA ALA A 201 -20.78 0.47 -8.22
C ALA A 201 -21.24 -0.88 -8.80
N THR A 202 -22.22 -1.55 -8.18
CA THR A 202 -22.86 -2.80 -8.62
C THR A 202 -24.25 -2.57 -9.21
#